data_AF-A0A430BCP7-F1
#
_entry.id   AF-A0A430BCP7-F1
#
_cell.length_a   1.000
_cell.length_b   1.000
_cell.length_c   1.000
_cell.angle_alpha   90.00
_cell.angle_beta   90.00
_cell.angle_gamma   90.00
#
_symmetry.space_group_name_H-M   'P 1'
#
loop_
_entity.id
_entity.type
_entity.pdbx_description
1 polymer ?
#
loop_
_entity_poly.entity_id
_entity_poly.type
_entity_poly.pdbx_seq_one_letter_code
_entity_poly.pdbx_strand_id
1 'polypeptide(L)'
;MRYDEPVFGADPGYDGEPVLNPPETGPAPISSPAPPQAAEPTRYAGGIYIPAAPPTPRAAPTHLPVPVVTRPPRYRAGDYATAARALLPRGRAWSTDPDSVQGRVLAAIGEGFARSDAAATTLLAGTLPGAETAMLPEWEATLGLPDPALGDAPTIAQRLDQVRGRFVGIGGQSRGAIIAFAAALGFTIRITNFAPFRAGLSTVGNPVASDAWSFVWGVTVTATTGALPIAALMRELDAIKPAETTVILLT
;
A
#
# COMPACT_ATOMS: atom_id res chain seq x y z
N MET A 1 -20.19 49.33 -32.79
CA MET A 1 -21.14 48.30 -33.24
C MET A 1 -22.24 48.18 -32.21
N ARG A 2 -23.39 48.77 -32.50
CA ARG A 2 -24.64 48.68 -31.73
C ARG A 2 -25.48 47.58 -32.41
N TYR A 3 -26.03 46.66 -31.64
CA TYR A 3 -27.01 45.68 -32.13
C TYR A 3 -28.39 46.35 -32.04
N ASP A 4 -29.09 46.45 -33.17
CA ASP A 4 -30.50 46.85 -33.21
C ASP A 4 -31.38 45.61 -32.99
N GLU A 5 -32.39 45.74 -32.13
CA GLU A 5 -33.41 44.71 -31.88
C GLU A 5 -34.40 44.63 -33.05
N PRO A 6 -34.88 43.44 -33.45
CA PRO A 6 -35.86 43.33 -34.52
C PRO A 6 -37.27 43.70 -34.02
N VAL A 7 -37.88 44.68 -34.68
CA VAL A 7 -39.29 45.06 -34.53
C VAL A 7 -40.14 44.11 -35.38
N PHE A 8 -41.02 43.34 -34.74
CA PHE A 8 -42.03 42.55 -35.45
C PHE A 8 -43.22 43.45 -35.83
N GLY A 9 -43.49 43.57 -37.13
CA GLY A 9 -44.63 44.32 -37.66
C GLY A 9 -45.95 43.63 -37.29
N ALA A 10 -46.94 44.42 -36.88
CA ALA A 10 -48.30 43.94 -36.68
C ALA A 10 -48.93 43.57 -38.03
N ASP A 11 -49.48 42.36 -38.13
CA ASP A 11 -50.25 41.91 -39.29
C ASP A 11 -51.56 42.72 -39.39
N PRO A 12 -51.99 43.15 -40.59
CA PRO A 12 -53.16 43.99 -40.77
C PRO A 12 -54.42 43.13 -40.62
N GLY A 13 -55.10 43.24 -39.48
CA GLY A 13 -56.38 42.57 -39.25
C GLY A 13 -56.72 42.27 -37.79
N TYR A 14 -55.84 42.58 -36.84
CA TYR A 14 -56.11 42.41 -35.41
C TYR A 14 -56.37 43.76 -34.74
N ASP A 15 -57.60 43.97 -34.29
CA ASP A 15 -58.13 45.18 -33.65
C ASP A 15 -57.88 45.26 -32.14
N GLY A 16 -57.03 44.39 -31.59
CA GLY A 16 -56.43 44.57 -30.27
C GLY A 16 -57.30 44.14 -29.08
N GLU A 17 -58.56 43.77 -29.28
CA GLU A 17 -59.41 43.25 -28.23
C GLU A 17 -59.28 41.72 -28.12
N PRO A 18 -58.98 41.15 -26.93
CA PRO A 18 -58.91 39.71 -26.75
C PRO A 18 -60.33 39.11 -26.86
N VAL A 19 -60.52 38.19 -27.81
CA VAL A 19 -61.74 37.38 -27.91
C VAL A 19 -61.79 36.44 -26.70
N LEU A 20 -62.57 36.80 -25.69
CA LEU A 20 -62.85 35.93 -24.54
C LEU A 20 -63.87 34.86 -24.96
N ASN A 21 -63.39 33.65 -25.23
CA ASN A 21 -64.28 32.50 -25.39
C ASN A 21 -65.06 32.26 -24.08
N PRO A 22 -66.38 31.99 -24.14
CA PRO A 22 -67.12 31.53 -22.97
C PRO A 22 -66.54 30.20 -22.46
N PRO A 23 -66.71 29.84 -21.17
CA PRO A 23 -66.16 28.60 -20.64
C PRO A 23 -66.80 27.42 -21.37
N GLU A 24 -66.06 26.82 -22.29
CA GLU A 24 -66.48 25.60 -22.95
C GLU A 24 -66.65 24.53 -21.87
N THR A 25 -67.87 23.97 -21.77
CA THR A 25 -68.07 22.74 -21.00
C THR A 25 -67.55 21.62 -21.88
N GLY A 26 -66.23 21.41 -21.84
CA GLY A 26 -65.58 20.36 -22.60
C GLY A 26 -66.18 18.99 -22.27
N PRO A 27 -66.18 18.03 -23.22
CA PRO A 27 -66.62 16.67 -22.93
C PRO A 27 -65.80 16.11 -21.75
N ALA A 28 -66.46 15.31 -20.90
CA ALA A 28 -65.81 14.66 -19.76
C ALA A 28 -64.43 14.10 -20.18
N PRO A 29 -63.37 14.29 -19.39
CA PRO A 29 -62.02 13.95 -19.80
C PRO A 29 -62.00 12.49 -20.26
N ILE A 30 -61.68 12.29 -21.55
CA ILE A 30 -61.32 10.97 -22.04
C ILE A 30 -60.13 10.56 -21.19
N SER A 31 -60.29 9.48 -20.41
CA SER A 31 -59.16 8.93 -19.66
C SER A 31 -58.08 8.63 -20.69
N SER A 32 -56.95 9.36 -20.62
CA SER A 32 -55.77 8.96 -21.37
C SER A 32 -55.54 7.49 -21.07
N PRO A 33 -55.38 6.61 -22.08
CA PRO A 33 -54.79 5.32 -21.79
C PRO A 33 -53.50 5.63 -21.05
N ALA A 34 -53.33 5.02 -19.88
CA ALA A 34 -52.09 5.15 -19.15
C ALA A 34 -50.94 4.94 -20.15
N PRO A 35 -49.83 5.72 -20.08
CA PRO A 35 -48.62 5.32 -20.79
C PRO A 35 -48.45 3.83 -20.52
N PRO A 36 -48.14 2.98 -21.53
CA PRO A 36 -48.00 1.55 -21.28
C PRO A 36 -47.16 1.45 -20.03
N GLN A 37 -47.78 0.96 -18.95
CA GLN A 37 -47.14 0.96 -17.65
C GLN A 37 -45.82 0.31 -17.94
N ALA A 38 -44.72 1.08 -17.84
CA ALA A 38 -43.39 0.59 -18.18
C ALA A 38 -43.32 -0.71 -17.43
N ALA A 39 -43.35 -1.83 -18.18
CA ALA A 39 -43.80 -3.11 -17.64
C ALA A 39 -43.14 -3.20 -16.28
N GLU A 40 -43.93 -3.23 -15.19
CA GLU A 40 -43.34 -3.54 -13.89
C GLU A 40 -42.46 -4.72 -14.18
N PRO A 41 -41.13 -4.60 -14.01
CA PRO A 41 -40.18 -5.51 -14.63
C PRO A 41 -40.72 -6.87 -14.29
N THR A 42 -41.24 -7.59 -15.30
CA THR A 42 -41.97 -8.82 -15.05
C THR A 42 -41.01 -9.59 -14.20
N ARG A 43 -41.32 -9.75 -12.91
CA ARG A 43 -40.51 -10.58 -12.04
C ARG A 43 -40.72 -11.91 -12.67
N TYR A 44 -39.79 -12.31 -13.54
CA TYR A 44 -39.82 -13.57 -14.21
C TYR A 44 -39.92 -14.55 -13.05
N ALA A 45 -41.09 -15.17 -12.89
CA ALA A 45 -41.32 -16.22 -11.92
C ALA A 45 -40.50 -17.48 -12.27
N GLY A 46 -39.69 -17.40 -13.33
CA GLY A 46 -38.52 -18.24 -13.57
C GLY A 46 -37.31 -17.35 -13.85
N GLY A 47 -36.75 -16.70 -12.83
CA GLY A 47 -35.38 -16.23 -12.93
C GLY A 47 -34.48 -17.42 -13.24
N ILE A 48 -33.44 -17.24 -14.05
CA ILE A 48 -32.34 -18.19 -14.05
C ILE A 48 -31.90 -18.28 -12.60
N TYR A 49 -32.23 -19.38 -11.95
CA TYR A 49 -31.66 -19.73 -10.67
C TYR A 49 -30.18 -19.96 -10.96
N ILE A 50 -29.39 -18.89 -10.83
CA ILE A 50 -27.98 -19.03 -10.53
C ILE A 50 -28.03 -19.41 -9.05
N PRO A 51 -27.82 -20.68 -8.68
CA PRO A 51 -27.65 -21.01 -7.27
C PRO A 51 -26.62 -20.02 -6.73
N ALA A 52 -26.90 -19.44 -5.56
CA ALA A 52 -25.84 -18.81 -4.80
C ALA A 52 -24.69 -19.83 -4.81
N ALA A 53 -23.56 -19.46 -5.39
CA ALA A 53 -22.40 -20.34 -5.40
C ALA A 53 -22.27 -20.85 -3.96
N PRO A 54 -22.19 -22.17 -3.74
CA PRO A 54 -22.01 -22.68 -2.39
C PRO A 54 -20.92 -21.82 -1.76
N PRO A 55 -21.11 -21.32 -0.52
CA PRO A 55 -20.13 -20.45 0.09
C PRO A 55 -18.80 -21.15 -0.10
N THR A 56 -17.88 -20.53 -0.86
CA THR A 56 -16.57 -21.12 -1.08
C THR A 56 -16.12 -21.45 0.32
N PRO A 57 -15.88 -22.74 0.67
CA PRO A 57 -15.36 -23.05 1.98
C PRO A 57 -14.19 -22.11 2.10
N ARG A 58 -14.20 -21.21 3.10
CA ARG A 58 -13.07 -20.31 3.31
C ARG A 58 -11.91 -21.27 3.35
N ALA A 59 -11.09 -21.30 2.30
CA ALA A 59 -10.00 -22.23 2.22
C ALA A 59 -9.32 -22.04 3.56
N ALA A 60 -9.27 -23.11 4.38
CA ALA A 60 -8.61 -23.03 5.68
C ALA A 60 -7.34 -22.26 5.40
N PRO A 61 -7.09 -21.12 6.10
CA PRO A 61 -6.08 -20.15 5.72
C PRO A 61 -4.91 -20.98 5.25
N THR A 62 -4.50 -20.82 3.98
CA THR A 62 -3.42 -21.62 3.41
C THR A 62 -2.21 -21.27 4.25
N HIS A 63 -2.09 -21.95 5.38
CA HIS A 63 -0.95 -21.96 6.23
C HIS A 63 -0.05 -22.86 5.42
N LEU A 64 0.54 -22.26 4.39
CA LEU A 64 1.80 -22.73 3.85
C LEU A 64 2.57 -23.13 5.11
N PRO A 65 2.93 -24.41 5.28
CA PRO A 65 3.72 -24.79 6.42
C PRO A 65 4.88 -23.81 6.42
N VAL A 66 4.90 -22.91 7.40
CA VAL A 66 6.03 -22.02 7.58
C VAL A 66 7.16 -23.00 7.76
N PRO A 67 8.12 -23.09 6.81
CA PRO A 67 9.23 -24.00 7.01
C PRO A 67 9.77 -23.61 8.37
N VAL A 68 9.85 -24.57 9.29
CA VAL A 68 10.62 -24.35 10.50
C VAL A 68 11.99 -24.01 9.96
N VAL A 69 12.34 -22.73 10.01
CA VAL A 69 13.68 -22.28 9.68
C VAL A 69 14.51 -22.81 10.83
N THR A 70 14.87 -24.09 10.76
CA THR A 70 15.91 -24.66 11.58
C THR A 70 17.08 -23.75 11.35
N ARG A 71 17.48 -23.04 12.40
CA ARG A 71 18.68 -22.21 12.38
C ARG A 71 19.76 -23.00 11.64
N PRO A 72 20.40 -22.43 10.59
CA PRO A 72 21.40 -23.17 9.85
C PRO A 72 22.43 -23.72 10.85
N PRO A 73 22.80 -25.00 10.76
CA PRO A 73 23.75 -25.60 11.68
C PRO A 73 25.04 -24.78 11.62
N ARG A 74 25.44 -24.21 12.76
CA ARG A 74 26.71 -23.48 12.86
C ARG A 74 27.81 -24.48 13.16
N TYR A 75 28.67 -24.73 12.18
CA TYR A 75 29.81 -25.62 12.34
C TYR A 75 30.96 -24.89 13.05
N ARG A 76 31.69 -25.62 13.91
CA ARG A 76 32.89 -25.12 14.57
C ARG A 76 34.13 -25.53 13.78
N ALA A 77 35.25 -24.84 14.02
CA ALA A 77 36.53 -25.18 13.39
C ALA A 77 36.92 -26.66 13.57
N GLY A 78 36.63 -27.25 14.73
CA GLY A 78 36.87 -28.66 15.02
C GLY A 78 36.03 -29.62 14.16
N ASP A 79 34.82 -29.25 13.78
CA ASP A 79 33.96 -30.06 12.90
C ASP A 79 34.56 -30.13 11.50
N TYR A 80 35.04 -28.98 10.98
CA TYR A 80 35.76 -28.92 9.72
C TYR A 80 37.07 -29.71 9.75
N ALA A 81 37.84 -29.61 10.83
CA ALA A 81 39.09 -30.36 10.99
C ALA A 81 38.85 -31.88 11.04
N THR A 82 37.73 -32.29 11.66
CA THR A 82 37.31 -33.69 11.75
C THR A 82 36.87 -34.21 10.38
N ALA A 83 36.06 -33.44 9.66
CA ALA A 83 35.65 -33.77 8.29
C ALA A 83 36.84 -33.85 7.33
N ALA A 84 37.75 -32.88 7.39
CA ALA A 84 38.96 -32.87 6.55
C ALA A 84 39.85 -34.10 6.79
N ARG A 85 39.94 -34.54 8.05
CA ARG A 85 40.70 -35.75 8.41
C ARG A 85 40.04 -37.03 7.93
N ALA A 86 38.71 -37.10 7.99
CA ALA A 86 37.94 -38.23 7.48
C ALA A 86 38.10 -38.42 5.96
N LEU A 87 38.41 -37.35 5.23
CA LEU A 87 38.64 -37.35 3.79
C LEU A 87 40.09 -37.72 3.40
N LEU A 88 41.01 -37.84 4.36
CA LEU A 88 42.37 -38.29 4.07
C LEU A 88 42.38 -39.76 3.61
N PRO A 89 43.32 -40.16 2.73
CA PRO A 89 43.54 -41.57 2.45
C PRO A 89 43.97 -42.32 3.71
N ARG A 90 43.76 -43.64 3.72
CA ARG A 90 44.23 -44.49 4.83
C ARG A 90 45.70 -44.88 4.62
N GLY A 91 46.45 -45.02 5.71
CA GLY A 91 47.82 -45.55 5.69
C GLY A 91 48.76 -44.84 6.65
N ARG A 92 49.99 -45.35 6.77
CA ARG A 92 51.00 -44.87 7.74
C ARG A 92 51.44 -43.42 7.49
N ALA A 93 51.31 -42.92 6.26
CA ALA A 93 51.62 -41.54 5.91
C ALA A 93 50.58 -40.53 6.43
N TRP A 94 49.37 -41.00 6.78
CA TRP A 94 48.24 -40.15 7.14
C TRP A 94 47.87 -40.37 8.61
N SER A 95 48.37 -39.49 9.47
CA SER A 95 48.11 -39.60 10.91
C SER A 95 46.65 -39.25 11.22
N THR A 96 45.98 -40.08 12.01
CA THR A 96 44.65 -39.79 12.56
C THR A 96 44.71 -38.97 13.85
N ASP A 97 45.89 -38.83 14.44
CA ASP A 97 46.12 -38.11 15.70
C ASP A 97 45.90 -36.59 15.53
N PRO A 98 44.97 -35.96 16.28
CA PRO A 98 44.72 -34.52 16.24
C PRO A 98 45.93 -33.67 16.62
N ASP A 99 46.82 -34.18 17.48
CA ASP A 99 47.95 -33.41 18.01
C ASP A 99 49.21 -33.52 17.13
N SER A 100 49.18 -34.42 16.14
CA SER A 100 50.22 -34.50 15.12
C SER A 100 50.38 -33.19 14.35
N VAL A 101 51.54 -32.97 13.73
CA VAL A 101 51.78 -31.79 12.88
C VAL A 101 50.70 -31.68 11.80
N GLN A 102 50.33 -32.80 11.18
CA GLN A 102 49.27 -32.85 10.19
C GLN A 102 47.90 -32.51 10.78
N GLY A 103 47.56 -33.06 11.95
CA GLY A 103 46.31 -32.77 12.66
C GLY A 103 46.17 -31.29 12.99
N ARG A 104 47.24 -30.65 13.45
CA ARG A 104 47.29 -29.21 13.73
C ARG A 104 47.16 -28.34 12.46
N VAL A 105 47.77 -28.75 11.35
CA VAL A 105 47.57 -28.06 10.05
C VAL A 105 46.12 -28.14 9.59
N LEU A 106 45.50 -29.33 9.69
CA LEU A 106 44.07 -29.48 9.37
C LEU A 106 43.16 -28.67 10.30
N ALA A 107 43.51 -28.54 11.57
CA ALA A 107 42.81 -27.66 12.51
C ALA A 107 42.88 -26.19 12.08
N ALA A 108 44.07 -25.71 11.71
CA ALA A 108 44.25 -24.34 11.21
C ALA A 108 43.48 -24.08 9.91
N ILE A 109 43.42 -25.07 9.01
CA ILE A 109 42.58 -24.99 7.80
C ILE A 109 41.09 -24.93 8.19
N GLY A 110 40.68 -25.73 9.17
CA GLY A 110 39.31 -25.72 9.71
C GLY A 110 38.88 -24.36 10.27
N GLU A 111 39.79 -23.59 10.86
CA GLU A 111 39.52 -22.21 11.28
C GLU A 111 39.22 -21.29 10.10
N GLY A 112 39.89 -21.48 8.96
CA GLY A 112 39.59 -20.77 7.71
C GLY A 112 38.15 -21.02 7.26
N PHE A 113 37.74 -22.29 7.20
CA PHE A 113 36.37 -22.65 6.82
C PHE A 113 35.33 -22.13 7.80
N ALA A 114 35.58 -22.20 9.11
CA ALA A 114 34.66 -21.64 10.10
C ALA A 114 34.48 -20.12 9.95
N ARG A 115 35.56 -19.38 9.63
CA ARG A 115 35.44 -17.94 9.34
C ARG A 115 34.64 -17.68 8.07
N SER A 116 34.87 -18.43 7.01
CA SER A 116 34.13 -18.31 5.75
C SER A 116 32.64 -18.64 5.93
N ASP A 117 32.31 -19.69 6.66
CA ASP A 117 30.92 -20.08 6.97
C ASP A 117 30.20 -19.02 7.80
N ALA A 118 30.88 -18.47 8.82
CA ALA A 118 30.34 -17.37 9.62
C ALA A 118 30.08 -16.11 8.78
N ALA A 119 30.99 -15.76 7.87
CA ALA A 119 30.81 -14.63 6.96
C ALA A 119 29.65 -14.88 6.00
N ALA A 120 29.57 -16.06 5.38
CA ALA A 120 28.48 -16.43 4.48
C ALA A 120 27.11 -16.40 5.18
N THR A 121 27.03 -16.93 6.42
CA THR A 121 25.80 -16.90 7.21
C THR A 121 25.37 -15.47 7.55
N THR A 122 26.32 -14.61 7.89
CA THR A 122 26.07 -13.18 8.16
C THR A 122 25.53 -12.47 6.91
N LEU A 123 26.12 -12.75 5.74
CA LEU A 123 25.63 -12.20 4.47
C LEU A 123 24.22 -12.72 4.14
N LEU A 124 23.96 -14.02 4.31
CA LEU A 124 22.65 -14.60 4.09
C LEU A 124 21.58 -13.96 4.98
N ALA A 125 21.88 -13.68 6.23
CA ALA A 125 20.97 -12.97 7.12
C ALA A 125 20.76 -11.50 6.71
N GLY A 126 21.77 -10.86 6.13
CA GLY A 126 21.69 -9.53 5.52
C GLY A 126 20.92 -9.45 4.19
N THR A 127 20.55 -10.58 3.58
CA THR A 127 19.78 -10.58 2.31
C THR A 127 18.36 -10.06 2.46
N LEU A 128 17.78 -10.10 3.67
CA LEU A 128 16.49 -9.49 3.93
C LEU A 128 16.69 -8.01 4.31
N PRO A 129 16.08 -7.05 3.60
CA PRO A 129 16.21 -5.63 3.89
C PRO A 129 15.79 -5.30 5.33
N GLY A 130 16.63 -4.58 6.06
CA GLY A 130 16.32 -4.13 7.43
C GLY A 130 16.32 -5.24 8.50
N ALA A 131 16.89 -6.42 8.19
CA ALA A 131 17.03 -7.54 9.14
C ALA A 131 18.35 -7.47 9.94
N GLU A 132 19.46 -7.22 9.26
CA GLU A 132 20.79 -7.13 9.87
C GLU A 132 21.60 -5.94 9.32
N THR A 133 22.63 -5.54 10.07
CA THR A 133 23.49 -4.40 9.73
C THR A 133 24.54 -4.72 8.67
N ALA A 134 24.81 -6.00 8.40
CA ALA A 134 25.91 -6.45 7.55
C ALA A 134 25.83 -5.92 6.11
N MET A 135 24.61 -5.77 5.58
CA MET A 135 24.35 -5.24 4.23
C MET A 135 23.64 -3.88 4.26
N LEU A 136 23.60 -3.19 5.41
CA LEU A 136 22.89 -1.92 5.55
C LEU A 136 23.34 -0.86 4.53
N PRO A 137 24.66 -0.61 4.30
CA PRO A 137 25.09 0.39 3.32
C PRO A 137 24.65 0.06 1.88
N GLU A 138 24.65 -1.22 1.50
CA GLU A 138 24.24 -1.66 0.16
C GLU A 138 22.73 -1.47 -0.05
N TRP A 139 21.93 -1.78 0.98
CA TRP A 139 20.49 -1.53 0.95
C TRP A 139 20.18 -0.03 0.92
N GLU A 140 20.92 0.79 1.66
CA GLU A 140 20.76 2.24 1.63
C GLU A 140 21.06 2.80 0.24
N ALA A 141 22.19 2.38 -0.37
CA ALA A 141 22.53 2.78 -1.73
C ALA A 141 21.46 2.36 -2.75
N THR A 142 20.95 1.13 -2.63
CA THR A 142 19.89 0.59 -3.51
C THR A 142 18.59 1.39 -3.39
N LEU A 143 18.28 1.91 -2.21
CA LEU A 143 17.06 2.65 -1.91
C LEU A 143 17.22 4.18 -1.98
N GLY A 144 18.40 4.68 -2.35
CA GLY A 144 18.68 6.12 -2.42
C GLY A 144 18.73 6.82 -1.07
N LEU A 145 19.14 6.11 -0.02
CA LEU A 145 19.34 6.58 1.36
C LEU A 145 20.83 6.93 1.58
N PRO A 146 21.21 7.72 2.61
CA PRO A 146 20.41 8.21 3.74
C PRO A 146 19.48 9.36 3.37
N ASP A 147 18.31 9.35 3.99
CA ASP A 147 17.31 10.41 3.84
C ASP A 147 17.65 11.63 4.70
N PRO A 148 17.74 12.84 4.13
CA PRO A 148 17.88 14.09 4.89
C PRO A 148 16.86 14.27 6.02
N ALA A 149 15.67 13.67 5.94
CA ALA A 149 14.65 13.75 6.99
C ALA A 149 15.05 13.06 8.31
N LEU A 150 16.11 12.25 8.30
CA LEU A 150 16.62 11.54 9.47
C LEU A 150 17.68 12.34 10.26
N GLY A 151 18.14 13.48 9.73
CA GLY A 151 19.16 14.34 10.33
C GLY A 151 20.60 13.85 10.10
N ASP A 152 21.56 14.56 10.72
CA ASP A 152 23.00 14.40 10.41
C ASP A 152 23.65 13.13 10.99
N ALA A 153 23.02 12.51 12.00
CA ALA A 153 23.58 11.35 12.70
C ALA A 153 22.49 10.35 13.14
N PRO A 154 21.82 9.68 12.19
CA PRO A 154 20.79 8.71 12.54
C PRO A 154 21.38 7.46 13.20
N THR A 155 20.65 6.92 14.18
CA THR A 155 21.02 5.66 14.82
C THR A 155 20.90 4.49 13.84
N ILE A 156 21.64 3.40 14.08
CA ILE A 156 21.57 2.19 13.26
C ILE A 156 20.13 1.63 13.20
N ALA A 157 19.38 1.70 14.30
CA ALA A 157 17.99 1.26 14.34
C ALA A 157 17.09 2.09 13.41
N GLN A 158 17.21 3.42 13.43
CA GLN A 158 16.45 4.30 12.54
C GLN A 158 16.78 4.04 11.06
N ARG A 159 18.05 3.77 10.74
CA ARG A 159 18.47 3.42 9.39
C ARG A 159 17.85 2.10 8.91
N LEU A 160 17.85 1.07 9.76
CA LEU A 160 17.20 -0.22 9.46
C LEU A 160 15.69 -0.08 9.28
N ASP A 161 15.02 0.69 10.14
CA ASP A 161 13.58 0.97 10.03
C ASP A 161 13.24 1.72 8.74
N GLN A 162 14.11 2.62 8.30
CA GLN A 162 13.95 3.33 7.03
C GLN A 162 14.09 2.40 5.81
N VAL A 163 15.11 1.52 5.80
CA VAL A 163 15.24 0.49 4.77
C VAL A 163 13.99 -0.40 4.71
N ARG A 164 13.51 -0.84 5.88
CA ARG A 164 12.29 -1.65 5.99
C ARG A 164 11.07 -0.90 5.46
N GLY A 165 10.94 0.38 5.81
CA GLY A 165 9.92 1.28 5.32
C GLY A 165 9.82 1.29 3.81
N ARG A 166 10.91 1.67 3.13
CA ARG A 166 10.96 1.75 1.67
C ARG A 166 10.61 0.42 0.99
N PHE A 167 11.01 -0.70 1.59
CA PHE A 167 10.72 -2.02 1.03
C PHE A 167 9.25 -2.45 1.24
N VAL A 168 8.67 -2.17 2.41
CA VAL A 168 7.27 -2.50 2.74
C VAL A 168 6.28 -1.56 2.02
N GLY A 169 6.70 -0.35 1.66
CA GLY A 169 5.86 0.67 1.00
C GLY A 169 5.42 0.33 -0.41
N ILE A 170 5.97 -0.72 -1.02
CA ILE A 170 5.64 -1.15 -2.38
C ILE A 170 4.40 -2.06 -2.33
N GLY A 171 3.22 -1.50 -2.07
CA GLY A 171 1.98 -2.29 -2.13
C GLY A 171 0.71 -1.61 -1.66
N GLY A 172 -0.22 -1.37 -2.59
CA GLY A 172 -1.61 -1.01 -2.33
C GLY A 172 -1.87 0.49 -2.18
N GLN A 173 -2.73 1.04 -3.06
CA GLN A 173 -3.14 2.45 -3.05
C GLN A 173 -4.44 2.69 -2.25
N SER A 174 -4.86 1.71 -1.44
CA SER A 174 -6.05 1.82 -0.62
C SER A 174 -5.73 2.53 0.70
N ARG A 175 -6.72 3.21 1.28
CA ARG A 175 -6.61 3.84 2.61
C ARG A 175 -6.09 2.86 3.67
N GLY A 176 -6.58 1.62 3.65
CA GLY A 176 -6.17 0.58 4.60
C GLY A 176 -4.70 0.18 4.43
N ALA A 177 -4.22 0.09 3.19
CA ALA A 177 -2.81 -0.22 2.90
C ALA A 177 -1.88 0.88 3.42
N ILE A 178 -2.25 2.15 3.25
CA ILE A 178 -1.44 3.28 3.72
C ILE A 178 -1.42 3.37 5.26
N ILE A 179 -2.54 3.10 5.91
CA ILE A 179 -2.58 3.02 7.38
C ILE A 179 -1.70 1.86 7.88
N ALA A 180 -1.77 0.70 7.23
CA ALA A 180 -0.93 -0.45 7.57
C ALA A 180 0.57 -0.17 7.34
N PHE A 181 0.90 0.55 6.26
CA PHE A 181 2.24 1.01 5.97
C PHE A 181 2.79 1.92 7.07
N ALA A 182 2.03 2.94 7.48
CA ALA A 182 2.42 3.81 8.59
C ALA A 182 2.59 3.04 9.90
N ALA A 183 1.73 2.05 10.15
CA ALA A 183 1.83 1.17 11.32
C ALA A 183 3.12 0.32 11.29
N ALA A 184 3.54 -0.16 10.12
CA ALA A 184 4.80 -0.90 9.96
C ALA A 184 6.03 -0.02 10.24
N LEU A 185 5.93 1.29 10.01
CA LEU A 185 6.92 2.31 10.40
C LEU A 185 6.83 2.73 11.88
N GLY A 186 5.87 2.20 12.63
CA GLY A 186 5.66 2.51 14.05
C GLY A 186 4.78 3.74 14.31
N PHE A 187 3.96 4.17 13.34
CA PHE A 187 3.02 5.27 13.49
C PHE A 187 1.57 4.80 13.44
N THR A 188 0.75 5.28 14.37
CA THR A 188 -0.71 5.12 14.29
C THR A 188 -1.30 6.39 13.69
N ILE A 189 -1.87 6.28 12.48
CA ILE A 189 -2.40 7.43 11.74
C ILE A 189 -3.89 7.30 11.41
N ARG A 190 -4.54 8.45 11.22
CA ARG A 190 -5.87 8.57 10.63
C ARG A 190 -5.78 9.43 9.37
N ILE A 191 -6.34 8.92 8.27
CA ILE A 191 -6.43 9.65 7.00
C ILE A 191 -7.83 10.25 6.87
N THR A 192 -7.92 11.56 6.61
CA THR A 192 -9.15 12.31 6.34
C THR A 192 -9.13 12.74 4.88
N ASN A 193 -10.20 12.40 4.14
CA ASN A 193 -10.40 12.89 2.79
C ASN A 193 -11.32 14.11 2.83
N PHE A 194 -11.08 15.06 1.92
CA PHE A 194 -11.91 16.24 1.78
C PHE A 194 -12.77 16.15 0.53
N ALA A 195 -13.80 16.99 0.47
CA ALA A 195 -14.70 17.11 -0.67
C ALA A 195 -14.94 18.59 -0.97
N PRO A 196 -15.16 18.96 -2.25
CA PRO A 196 -15.48 20.32 -2.62
C PRO A 196 -16.85 20.72 -2.08
N PHE A 197 -17.01 22.02 -1.85
CA PHE A 197 -18.31 22.59 -1.52
C PHE A 197 -19.19 22.60 -2.78
N ARG A 198 -20.39 22.03 -2.67
CA ARG A 198 -21.35 21.99 -3.79
C ARG A 198 -22.66 22.63 -3.36
N ALA A 199 -23.03 23.74 -4.00
CA ALA A 199 -24.30 24.40 -3.76
C ALA A 199 -25.46 23.41 -3.98
N GLY A 200 -26.38 23.32 -3.02
CA GLY A 200 -27.49 22.36 -3.05
C GLY A 200 -27.18 20.96 -2.49
N LEU A 201 -25.91 20.60 -2.27
CA LEU A 201 -25.53 19.36 -1.55
C LEU A 201 -24.85 19.64 -0.20
N SER A 202 -24.04 20.69 -0.11
CA SER A 202 -23.32 21.07 1.11
C SER A 202 -24.16 22.00 2.00
N THR A 203 -24.01 21.86 3.31
CA THR A 203 -24.75 22.63 4.33
C THR A 203 -23.91 23.74 4.97
N VAL A 204 -24.58 24.70 5.62
CA VAL A 204 -23.92 25.75 6.42
C VAL A 204 -23.07 25.09 7.51
N GLY A 205 -21.80 25.50 7.60
CA GLY A 205 -20.80 24.91 8.50
C GLY A 205 -19.80 24.00 7.80
N ASN A 206 -20.07 23.56 6.56
CA ASN A 206 -19.07 22.87 5.74
C ASN A 206 -18.01 23.86 5.23
N PRO A 207 -16.73 23.45 5.15
CA PRO A 207 -15.69 24.30 4.59
C PRO A 207 -15.96 24.60 3.10
N VAL A 208 -15.74 25.85 2.69
CA VAL A 208 -15.84 26.27 1.30
C VAL A 208 -14.55 25.85 0.58
N ALA A 209 -14.52 24.60 0.13
CA ALA A 209 -13.37 23.98 -0.52
C ALA A 209 -13.56 23.90 -2.04
N SER A 210 -12.48 24.13 -2.79
CA SER A 210 -12.44 23.94 -4.25
C SER A 210 -12.31 22.45 -4.62
N ASP A 211 -12.50 22.12 -5.91
CA ASP A 211 -12.39 20.74 -6.42
C ASP A 211 -11.03 20.09 -6.14
N ALA A 212 -9.96 20.89 -6.04
CA ALA A 212 -8.61 20.44 -5.71
C ALA A 212 -8.55 19.69 -4.37
N TRP A 213 -9.43 20.01 -3.41
CA TRP A 213 -9.47 19.34 -2.10
C TRP A 213 -9.87 17.87 -2.19
N SER A 214 -10.49 17.42 -3.29
CA SER A 214 -10.75 15.99 -3.53
C SER A 214 -9.47 15.16 -3.60
N PHE A 215 -8.35 15.79 -3.97
CA PHE A 215 -7.03 15.17 -4.09
C PHE A 215 -6.13 15.46 -2.89
N VAL A 216 -6.67 16.05 -1.81
CA VAL A 216 -5.91 16.34 -0.60
C VAL A 216 -6.23 15.30 0.48
N TRP A 217 -5.20 14.73 1.08
CA TRP A 217 -5.30 13.82 2.21
C TRP A 217 -4.74 14.47 3.47
N GLY A 218 -5.59 14.60 4.48
CA GLY A 218 -5.19 15.06 5.80
C GLY A 218 -4.79 13.88 6.67
N VAL A 219 -3.52 13.84 7.08
CA VAL A 219 -2.97 12.79 7.94
C VAL A 219 -2.87 13.31 9.36
N THR A 220 -3.53 12.65 10.30
CA THR A 220 -3.40 12.91 11.74
C THR A 220 -2.61 11.77 12.36
N VAL A 221 -1.52 12.08 13.07
CA VAL A 221 -0.74 11.09 13.83
C VAL A 221 -1.28 11.02 15.25
N THR A 222 -1.80 9.86 15.66
CA THR A 222 -2.39 9.66 16.99
C THR A 222 -1.38 9.11 18.00
N ALA A 223 -0.43 8.30 17.55
CA ALA A 223 0.63 7.77 18.40
C ALA A 223 1.88 7.42 17.56
N THR A 224 3.04 7.52 18.20
CA THR A 224 4.34 7.11 17.64
C THR A 224 4.96 6.11 18.59
N THR A 225 5.24 4.91 18.10
CA THR A 225 5.90 3.81 18.84
C THR A 225 7.31 3.54 18.30
N GLY A 226 7.60 3.94 17.06
CA GLY A 226 8.90 3.77 16.42
C GLY A 226 9.92 4.88 16.75
N ALA A 227 11.16 4.69 16.30
CA ALA A 227 12.26 5.64 16.48
C ALA A 227 12.36 6.71 15.38
N LEU A 228 11.56 6.59 14.31
CA LEU A 228 11.56 7.52 13.19
C LEU A 228 10.82 8.83 13.53
N PRO A 229 11.27 9.99 13.00
CA PRO A 229 10.55 11.25 13.14
C PRO A 229 9.34 11.32 12.20
N ILE A 230 8.33 12.15 12.54
CA ILE A 230 7.14 12.37 11.69
C ILE A 230 7.52 12.89 10.29
N ALA A 231 8.61 13.65 10.17
CA ALA A 231 9.11 14.12 8.88
C ALA A 231 9.50 12.97 7.93
N ALA A 232 10.06 11.88 8.48
CA ALA A 232 10.35 10.67 7.70
C ALA A 232 9.06 10.01 7.22
N LEU A 233 8.05 9.85 8.10
CA LEU A 233 6.74 9.36 7.71
C LEU A 233 6.14 10.18 6.56
N MET A 234 6.15 11.51 6.66
CA MET A 234 5.58 12.37 5.63
C MET A 234 6.30 12.23 4.29
N ARG A 235 7.63 12.06 4.28
CA ARG A 235 8.39 11.80 3.05
C ARG A 235 8.08 10.44 2.45
N GLU A 236 7.94 9.42 3.29
CA GLU A 236 7.55 8.09 2.82
C GLU A 236 6.13 8.10 2.25
N LEU A 237 5.18 8.77 2.90
CA LEU A 237 3.83 8.96 2.38
C LEU A 237 3.82 9.75 1.07
N ASP A 238 4.68 10.76 0.93
CA ASP A 238 4.83 11.53 -0.31
C ASP A 238 5.36 10.67 -1.46
N ALA A 239 6.23 9.70 -1.17
CA ALA A 239 6.76 8.78 -2.16
C ALA A 239 5.74 7.73 -2.64
N ILE A 240 4.79 7.30 -1.78
CA ILE A 240 3.82 6.24 -2.11
C ILE A 240 2.43 6.75 -2.49
N LYS A 241 2.14 8.04 -2.29
CA LYS A 241 0.82 8.62 -2.58
C LYS A 241 0.44 8.42 -4.06
N PRO A 242 -0.86 8.31 -4.37
CA PRO A 242 -1.32 8.31 -5.75
C PRO A 242 -0.87 9.59 -6.49
N ALA A 243 -0.82 9.51 -7.81
CA ALA A 243 -0.61 10.68 -8.65
C ALA A 243 -1.60 11.79 -8.30
N GLU A 244 -1.15 13.05 -8.40
CA GLU A 244 -1.95 14.26 -8.16
C GLU A 244 -2.48 14.44 -6.73
N THR A 245 -2.25 13.47 -5.84
CA THR A 245 -2.65 13.57 -4.43
C THR A 245 -1.66 14.44 -3.67
N THR A 246 -2.12 15.30 -2.75
CA THR A 246 -1.27 16.07 -1.84
C THR A 246 -1.53 15.63 -0.40
N VAL A 247 -0.48 15.27 0.33
CA VAL A 247 -0.59 14.84 1.73
C VAL A 247 -0.24 16.00 2.65
N ILE A 248 -1.14 16.34 3.57
CA ILE A 248 -0.92 17.40 4.56
C ILE A 248 -0.99 16.81 5.97
N LEU A 249 -0.17 17.33 6.87
CA LEU A 249 -0.24 16.98 8.28
C LEU A 249 -1.35 17.80 8.95
N LEU A 250 -2.25 17.12 9.65
CA LEU A 250 -3.24 17.73 10.52
C LEU A 250 -2.73 17.64 11.96
N THR A 251 -2.69 18.78 12.64
CA THR A 251 -2.32 18.92 14.06
C THR A 251 -3.43 18.43 14.97
#